data_AF-A0A1H2MXZ4-F1
#
_entry.id   AF-A0A1H2MXZ4-F1
#
_cell.length_a   1.000
_cell.length_b   1.000
_cell.length_c   1.000
_cell.angle_alpha   90.00
_cell.angle_beta   90.00
_cell.angle_gamma   90.00
#
_symmetry.space_group_name_H-M   'P 1'
#
loop_
_entity.id
_entity.type
_entity.pdbx_description
1 polymer ?
#
loop_
_entity_poly.entity_id
_entity_poly.type
_entity_poly.pdbx_seq_one_letter_code
_entity_poly.pdbx_strand_id
1 'polypeptide(L)'
;MSQPPQDRPQDQPEGRPQGGPGAQQPGQGGPQGGYPPAPGGGYPQGPQGYPQGGYPQQGPQGYPQQGGYPGQPGRPGPQGYAGGPYGPGQPGGPYGPGAQPPSGRPPYGQPPQPQGPKKRTGLLVLIGAGALALVLAVVAVAVNLGGRDDSAGGSSTSQAPEASKPSDAVRGFLEAVAANDSARALGYVYKPPSDTTFLTDVALQASSKIAPMTDISVPEVDQMTAATVPATFSLGGKSYTREFTPFRDGDNWKVYDGVSEVSVGYRRAQTLPMLVNGTKVEADSVFLVPGTYVFTTGSKWVSYGSSNKLVATEQYVSLPQELQPTLTKDGSKAVLSKTKSAFESCLKQHKLKPKGCPNRIDDTRGIKVDESTVRWRVTKDPFRNAKLRLDSTDPTVAEGTFYPEYRIKFRGSQNGRTGTVDSDVTGLYSFSAVADLSKSSVSVKLEG
;
A
#
# COMPACT_ATOMS: atom_id res chain seq x y z
N MET A 1 43.19 -28.16 -72.76
CA MET A 1 42.96 -26.71 -72.68
C MET A 1 42.23 -26.42 -71.36
N SER A 2 42.54 -25.29 -70.72
CA SER A 2 41.81 -24.69 -69.58
C SER A 2 41.82 -25.45 -68.22
N GLN A 3 41.64 -24.69 -67.13
CA GLN A 3 41.80 -25.09 -65.72
C GLN A 3 40.51 -24.93 -64.89
N PRO A 4 40.46 -25.49 -63.66
CA PRO A 4 39.77 -24.88 -62.51
C PRO A 4 40.68 -24.69 -61.25
N PRO A 5 40.28 -23.92 -60.21
CA PRO A 5 41.20 -23.43 -59.17
C PRO A 5 40.98 -23.86 -57.68
N GLN A 6 42.12 -24.10 -57.00
CA GLN A 6 42.59 -23.68 -55.65
C GLN A 6 41.90 -24.02 -54.29
N ASP A 7 42.76 -24.50 -53.38
CA ASP A 7 42.80 -24.59 -51.89
C ASP A 7 42.59 -23.24 -51.10
N ARG A 8 42.49 -23.09 -49.75
CA ARG A 8 42.41 -23.95 -48.51
C ARG A 8 42.00 -23.11 -47.25
N PRO A 9 41.71 -23.73 -46.08
CA PRO A 9 41.58 -23.08 -44.75
C PRO A 9 42.71 -23.41 -43.74
N GLN A 10 42.79 -22.72 -42.57
CA GLN A 10 43.38 -23.20 -41.29
C GLN A 10 43.18 -22.23 -40.07
N ASP A 11 43.47 -22.68 -38.84
CA ASP A 11 43.03 -22.11 -37.53
C ASP A 11 44.17 -21.72 -36.54
N GLN A 12 43.93 -20.66 -35.71
CA GLN A 12 44.37 -20.41 -34.29
C GLN A 12 45.89 -20.53 -33.89
N PRO A 13 46.37 -20.27 -32.63
CA PRO A 13 45.75 -19.78 -31.37
C PRO A 13 46.50 -18.64 -30.57
N GLU A 14 45.89 -18.20 -29.44
CA GLU A 14 46.44 -17.71 -28.13
C GLU A 14 47.52 -16.59 -27.93
N GLY A 15 47.39 -15.87 -26.78
CA GLY A 15 48.52 -15.23 -26.04
C GLY A 15 48.39 -13.75 -25.58
N ARG A 16 48.46 -13.45 -24.25
CA ARG A 16 48.71 -12.10 -23.66
C ARG A 16 49.30 -12.14 -22.21
N PRO A 17 50.32 -11.32 -21.87
CA PRO A 17 50.91 -11.21 -20.50
C PRO A 17 50.59 -9.88 -19.74
N GLN A 18 51.21 -9.67 -18.56
CA GLN A 18 50.98 -8.55 -17.61
C GLN A 18 52.16 -7.54 -17.51
N GLY A 19 51.94 -6.31 -17.02
CA GLY A 19 53.01 -5.36 -16.58
C GLY A 19 52.57 -3.89 -16.35
N GLY A 20 53.28 -3.15 -15.48
CA GLY A 20 53.20 -1.68 -15.22
C GLY A 20 54.62 -1.13 -14.90
N PRO A 21 54.86 -0.01 -14.15
CA PRO A 21 53.98 1.04 -13.59
C PRO A 21 54.53 2.52 -13.67
N GLY A 22 53.82 3.53 -13.11
CA GLY A 22 54.33 4.90 -12.76
C GLY A 22 54.20 6.03 -13.82
N ALA A 23 54.50 7.33 -13.59
CA ALA A 23 54.55 8.19 -12.37
C ALA A 23 54.70 9.72 -12.72
N GLN A 24 54.24 10.63 -11.83
CA GLN A 24 54.68 12.05 -11.60
C GLN A 24 54.49 13.24 -12.63
N GLN A 25 53.60 14.19 -12.25
CA GLN A 25 53.84 15.67 -12.08
C GLN A 25 53.89 16.66 -13.34
N PRO A 26 54.20 18.00 -13.25
CA PRO A 26 53.19 19.08 -13.52
C PRO A 26 53.54 20.25 -14.51
N GLY A 27 52.56 21.15 -14.77
CA GLY A 27 52.70 22.53 -15.34
C GLY A 27 51.32 23.22 -15.44
N GLN A 28 51.03 24.48 -15.04
CA GLN A 28 51.56 25.84 -15.33
C GLN A 28 50.89 26.57 -16.53
N GLY A 29 50.30 27.77 -16.29
CA GLY A 29 49.84 28.72 -17.34
C GLY A 29 48.57 29.56 -17.01
N GLY A 30 48.63 30.89 -17.19
CA GLY A 30 47.47 31.83 -17.26
C GLY A 30 47.33 32.45 -18.67
N PRO A 31 46.79 33.68 -18.91
CA PRO A 31 46.24 34.72 -17.99
C PRO A 31 44.93 35.44 -18.50
N GLN A 32 44.45 36.51 -17.79
CA GLN A 32 43.67 37.74 -18.22
C GLN A 32 42.42 37.63 -19.18
N GLY A 33 41.35 38.46 -19.19
CA GLY A 33 40.86 39.63 -18.41
C GLY A 33 40.75 40.96 -19.22
N GLY A 34 39.63 41.71 -19.34
CA GLY A 34 38.19 41.58 -18.96
C GLY A 34 37.36 42.91 -19.09
N TYR A 35 36.00 42.85 -19.15
CA TYR A 35 35.00 43.98 -19.29
C TYR A 35 35.02 44.81 -20.62
N PRO A 36 34.04 45.71 -20.95
CA PRO A 36 32.61 45.91 -20.58
C PRO A 36 31.61 46.03 -21.82
N PRO A 37 30.28 46.33 -21.66
CA PRO A 37 29.24 46.29 -22.74
C PRO A 37 28.57 47.64 -23.17
N ALA A 38 27.68 47.64 -24.19
CA ALA A 38 26.95 48.81 -24.77
C ALA A 38 25.57 48.43 -25.47
N PRO A 39 24.71 49.34 -26.04
CA PRO A 39 23.32 49.55 -25.54
C PRO A 39 22.13 49.76 -26.56
N GLY A 40 20.85 49.82 -26.08
CA GLY A 40 19.61 50.25 -26.81
C GLY A 40 18.56 49.13 -27.08
N GLY A 41 17.28 49.32 -27.51
CA GLY A 41 16.36 50.48 -27.75
C GLY A 41 15.42 50.21 -28.98
N GLY A 42 14.11 50.54 -29.10
CA GLY A 42 13.07 51.25 -28.31
C GLY A 42 11.62 51.09 -28.92
N TYR A 43 10.67 52.02 -28.67
CA TYR A 43 9.25 52.04 -29.22
C TYR A 43 8.90 53.47 -29.79
N PRO A 44 7.83 53.77 -30.61
CA PRO A 44 6.39 53.43 -30.40
C PRO A 44 5.39 53.33 -31.63
N GLN A 45 4.13 52.92 -31.33
CA GLN A 45 2.78 53.17 -31.92
C GLN A 45 2.48 53.36 -33.46
N GLY A 46 1.36 52.76 -33.92
CA GLY A 46 0.61 53.11 -35.16
C GLY A 46 -0.58 52.15 -35.50
N PRO A 47 -1.81 52.60 -35.85
CA PRO A 47 -3.00 51.71 -36.00
C PRO A 47 -3.74 51.72 -37.37
N GLN A 48 -4.44 50.64 -37.74
CA GLN A 48 -5.69 50.61 -38.55
C GLN A 48 -6.25 49.18 -38.84
N GLY A 49 -7.56 49.05 -39.08
CA GLY A 49 -8.14 47.98 -39.93
C GLY A 49 -9.13 46.96 -39.29
N TYR A 50 -10.42 47.05 -39.64
CA TYR A 50 -11.39 45.93 -39.62
C TYR A 50 -11.64 45.46 -41.08
N PRO A 51 -12.09 44.22 -41.33
CA PRO A 51 -13.54 44.03 -41.54
C PRO A 51 -14.13 42.72 -40.94
N GLN A 52 -15.41 42.46 -41.22
CA GLN A 52 -16.24 41.43 -40.60
C GLN A 52 -15.98 39.99 -41.12
N GLY A 53 -16.29 39.00 -40.27
CA GLY A 53 -16.58 37.62 -40.67
C GLY A 53 -17.65 37.03 -39.75
N GLY A 54 -18.82 36.69 -40.29
CA GLY A 54 -19.98 36.22 -39.51
C GLY A 54 -20.08 34.70 -39.39
N TYR A 55 -20.75 34.23 -38.35
CA TYR A 55 -21.02 32.81 -38.07
C TYR A 55 -22.51 32.60 -37.81
N PRO A 56 -23.19 31.67 -38.51
CA PRO A 56 -24.62 31.42 -38.31
C PRO A 56 -24.87 30.59 -37.05
N GLN A 57 -25.95 30.89 -36.33
CA GLN A 57 -26.50 29.97 -35.32
C GLN A 57 -27.08 28.71 -35.99
N GLN A 58 -27.00 27.57 -35.29
CA GLN A 58 -27.89 26.43 -35.53
C GLN A 58 -28.55 26.06 -34.20
N GLY A 59 -29.85 25.77 -34.24
CA GLY A 59 -30.67 25.48 -33.06
C GLY A 59 -30.60 24.02 -32.59
N PRO A 60 -31.13 23.71 -31.39
CA PRO A 60 -31.10 22.36 -30.84
C PRO A 60 -32.05 21.41 -31.58
N GLN A 61 -31.52 20.31 -32.13
CA GLN A 61 -32.32 19.25 -32.77
C GLN A 61 -32.38 17.95 -31.95
N GLY A 62 -33.61 17.50 -31.73
CA GLY A 62 -34.06 16.10 -31.74
C GLY A 62 -33.18 14.99 -31.16
N TYR A 63 -33.56 14.47 -29.99
CA TYR A 63 -33.09 13.20 -29.46
C TYR A 63 -33.52 12.01 -30.34
N PRO A 64 -32.61 11.09 -30.72
CA PRO A 64 -32.96 9.74 -31.16
C PRO A 64 -32.95 8.79 -29.95
N GLN A 65 -34.05 8.09 -29.67
CA GLN A 65 -34.02 6.96 -28.72
C GLN A 65 -33.37 5.71 -29.36
N GLN A 66 -32.71 4.89 -28.55
CA GLN A 66 -32.25 3.55 -28.92
C GLN A 66 -32.44 2.55 -27.77
N GLY A 67 -32.61 1.27 -28.11
CA GLY A 67 -32.05 0.19 -27.29
C GLY A 67 -32.92 -0.45 -26.19
N GLY A 68 -34.22 -0.66 -26.41
CA GLY A 68 -35.00 -1.55 -25.54
C GLY A 68 -34.63 -3.03 -25.73
N TYR A 69 -34.09 -3.70 -24.70
CA TYR A 69 -33.79 -5.13 -24.74
C TYR A 69 -35.00 -6.00 -24.29
N PRO A 70 -35.32 -7.10 -24.99
CA PRO A 70 -36.42 -7.98 -24.61
C PRO A 70 -36.04 -8.91 -23.44
N GLY A 71 -36.95 -9.07 -22.48
CA GLY A 71 -36.77 -9.96 -21.32
C GLY A 71 -37.00 -11.45 -21.65
N GLN A 72 -36.30 -12.34 -20.92
CA GLN A 72 -36.50 -13.80 -21.03
C GLN A 72 -37.57 -14.34 -20.06
N PRO A 73 -38.21 -15.49 -20.36
CA PRO A 73 -39.36 -15.99 -19.59
C PRO A 73 -38.97 -16.85 -18.38
N GLY A 74 -39.70 -16.73 -17.27
CA GLY A 74 -39.58 -17.61 -16.10
C GLY A 74 -40.50 -18.85 -16.14
N ARG A 75 -40.09 -19.93 -15.44
CA ARG A 75 -40.83 -21.19 -15.21
C ARG A 75 -40.03 -22.07 -14.20
N PRO A 76 -40.63 -23.07 -13.53
CA PRO A 76 -41.74 -22.96 -12.57
C PRO A 76 -41.37 -23.60 -11.20
N GLY A 77 -42.17 -23.35 -10.15
CA GLY A 77 -41.99 -24.00 -8.84
C GLY A 77 -42.86 -25.25 -8.65
N PRO A 78 -42.60 -26.09 -7.60
CA PRO A 78 -43.55 -27.07 -7.08
C PRO A 78 -44.17 -26.66 -5.73
N GLN A 79 -45.43 -27.03 -5.48
CA GLN A 79 -46.12 -26.99 -4.18
C GLN A 79 -46.08 -28.39 -3.53
N GLY A 80 -46.23 -28.54 -2.19
CA GLY A 80 -46.11 -29.91 -1.63
C GLY A 80 -46.37 -30.28 -0.15
N TYR A 81 -47.17 -29.55 0.63
CA TYR A 81 -47.92 -30.07 1.82
C TYR A 81 -47.22 -30.63 3.10
N ALA A 82 -48.02 -30.61 4.19
CA ALA A 82 -47.89 -31.26 5.51
C ALA A 82 -46.76 -30.82 6.49
N GLY A 83 -46.95 -30.83 7.82
CA GLY A 83 -48.22 -30.93 8.59
C GLY A 83 -48.12 -31.59 9.99
N GLY A 84 -48.23 -30.79 11.08
CA GLY A 84 -48.54 -31.27 12.44
C GLY A 84 -47.36 -31.52 13.40
N PRO A 85 -47.44 -31.12 14.71
CA PRO A 85 -46.37 -31.30 15.69
C PRO A 85 -46.69 -32.27 16.86
N TYR A 86 -45.71 -33.05 17.32
CA TYR A 86 -45.85 -33.93 18.50
C TYR A 86 -44.53 -34.07 19.29
N GLY A 87 -44.61 -34.07 20.62
CA GLY A 87 -43.64 -34.68 21.56
C GLY A 87 -44.35 -35.73 22.42
N PRO A 88 -43.88 -36.14 23.62
CA PRO A 88 -42.63 -35.80 24.32
C PRO A 88 -41.81 -37.05 24.76
N GLY A 89 -40.75 -36.90 25.59
CA GLY A 89 -40.12 -38.04 26.30
C GLY A 89 -38.81 -37.76 27.06
N GLN A 90 -38.71 -38.20 28.32
CA GLN A 90 -37.51 -38.14 29.22
C GLN A 90 -37.38 -39.48 30.00
N PRO A 91 -36.17 -39.95 30.40
CA PRO A 91 -35.59 -39.81 31.76
C PRO A 91 -34.03 -39.73 31.78
N GLY A 92 -33.25 -39.70 32.89
CA GLY A 92 -33.58 -39.58 34.33
C GLY A 92 -32.42 -39.54 35.38
N GLY A 93 -31.20 -40.06 35.12
CA GLY A 93 -30.06 -40.10 36.09
C GLY A 93 -29.58 -41.52 36.45
N PRO A 94 -28.89 -41.81 37.59
CA PRO A 94 -28.17 -40.91 38.55
C PRO A 94 -26.87 -41.47 39.24
N TYR A 95 -26.12 -40.62 40.00
CA TYR A 95 -25.01 -40.90 40.98
C TYR A 95 -23.67 -41.55 40.49
N GLY A 96 -22.48 -41.50 41.16
CA GLY A 96 -22.06 -41.07 42.53
C GLY A 96 -20.53 -40.69 42.67
N PRO A 97 -19.91 -40.62 43.90
CA PRO A 97 -18.80 -39.65 44.20
C PRO A 97 -17.48 -40.15 44.90
N GLY A 98 -16.47 -39.25 45.07
CA GLY A 98 -15.26 -39.36 45.96
C GLY A 98 -13.93 -38.91 45.30
N ALA A 99 -12.81 -38.50 45.96
CA ALA A 99 -12.45 -38.20 47.37
C ALA A 99 -11.14 -37.34 47.46
N GLN A 100 -10.64 -37.00 48.67
CA GLN A 100 -9.44 -36.13 48.94
C GLN A 100 -8.82 -36.41 50.36
N PRO A 101 -7.78 -35.68 50.84
CA PRO A 101 -6.30 -35.86 50.74
C PRO A 101 -5.66 -36.79 51.83
N PRO A 102 -4.32 -36.84 52.03
CA PRO A 102 -3.65 -36.02 53.09
C PRO A 102 -2.16 -35.61 52.80
N SER A 103 -1.34 -35.31 53.83
CA SER A 103 -0.10 -34.48 53.78
C SER A 103 1.19 -35.08 54.42
N GLY A 104 2.39 -34.54 54.10
CA GLY A 104 3.69 -34.88 54.73
C GLY A 104 4.95 -34.11 54.23
N ARG A 105 6.05 -34.11 55.00
CA ARG A 105 7.41 -33.51 54.74
C ARG A 105 8.52 -34.38 55.44
N PRO A 106 9.82 -34.00 55.44
CA PRO A 106 10.85 -33.90 54.38
C PRO A 106 12.03 -34.91 54.62
N PRO A 107 13.17 -34.87 53.87
CA PRO A 107 14.40 -34.23 54.44
C PRO A 107 15.48 -33.68 53.45
N TYR A 108 16.36 -32.82 54.00
CA TYR A 108 17.76 -32.41 53.67
C TYR A 108 18.51 -32.81 52.36
N GLY A 109 19.35 -31.89 51.82
CA GLY A 109 20.66 -32.28 51.21
C GLY A 109 21.38 -31.40 50.15
N GLN A 110 21.99 -30.26 50.52
CA GLN A 110 23.13 -29.59 49.80
C GLN A 110 22.92 -29.15 48.31
N PRO A 111 23.94 -28.64 47.57
CA PRO A 111 24.27 -27.22 47.53
C PRO A 111 24.17 -26.54 46.13
N PRO A 112 24.15 -25.19 46.03
CA PRO A 112 23.93 -24.47 44.77
C PRO A 112 25.18 -24.39 43.87
N GLN A 113 25.00 -24.59 42.56
CA GLN A 113 26.04 -24.42 41.53
C GLN A 113 25.87 -23.08 40.76
N PRO A 114 26.95 -22.38 40.34
CA PRO A 114 26.84 -21.00 39.85
C PRO A 114 26.11 -20.81 38.51
N GLN A 115 25.44 -19.66 38.36
CA GLN A 115 24.81 -19.26 37.09
C GLN A 115 25.85 -18.79 36.07
N GLY A 116 25.94 -19.46 34.92
CA GLY A 116 26.73 -18.99 33.78
C GLY A 116 26.17 -17.70 33.16
N PRO A 117 27.03 -16.80 32.62
CA PRO A 117 26.60 -15.48 32.16
C PRO A 117 25.70 -15.54 30.91
N LYS A 118 24.48 -15.01 31.02
CA LYS A 118 23.58 -14.83 29.88
C LYS A 118 24.15 -13.80 28.89
N LYS A 119 24.66 -14.24 27.74
CA LYS A 119 25.02 -13.36 26.62
C LYS A 119 23.78 -12.59 26.15
N ARG A 120 23.79 -11.26 26.34
CA ARG A 120 22.79 -10.35 25.75
C ARG A 120 23.19 -10.00 24.32
N THR A 121 22.54 -10.61 23.34
CA THR A 121 22.64 -10.25 21.92
C THR A 121 21.22 -10.15 21.35
N GLY A 122 20.85 -9.01 20.75
CA GLY A 122 19.55 -8.90 20.09
C GLY A 122 18.78 -7.57 20.19
N LEU A 123 19.33 -6.50 20.77
CA LEU A 123 18.77 -5.16 20.55
C LEU A 123 19.47 -4.52 19.33
N LEU A 124 18.85 -4.58 18.15
CA LEU A 124 19.03 -3.61 17.04
C LEU A 124 18.10 -3.86 15.81
N VAL A 125 16.85 -4.30 16.01
CA VAL A 125 15.80 -4.25 14.96
C VAL A 125 14.47 -3.82 15.59
N LEU A 126 14.41 -2.57 16.10
CA LEU A 126 13.21 -2.04 16.76
C LEU A 126 12.93 -0.55 16.46
N ILE A 127 13.39 -0.05 15.31
CA ILE A 127 13.05 1.27 14.79
C ILE A 127 12.25 1.05 13.50
N GLY A 128 10.95 1.36 13.52
CA GLY A 128 10.00 1.07 12.44
C GLY A 128 8.62 0.69 12.99
N ALA A 129 8.49 -0.49 13.60
CA ALA A 129 7.21 -0.96 14.16
C ALA A 129 6.75 -0.17 15.40
N GLY A 130 7.68 0.25 16.27
CA GLY A 130 7.35 0.91 17.54
C GLY A 130 6.64 2.25 17.39
N ALA A 131 7.03 3.08 16.41
CA ALA A 131 6.41 4.38 16.17
C ALA A 131 4.97 4.24 15.69
N LEU A 132 4.70 3.34 14.74
CA LEU A 132 3.34 3.09 14.25
C LEU A 132 2.45 2.47 15.34
N ALA A 133 2.99 1.53 16.14
CA ALA A 133 2.26 0.96 17.28
C ALA A 133 1.92 2.01 18.36
N LEU A 134 2.83 2.96 18.63
CA LEU A 134 2.57 4.07 19.55
C LEU A 134 1.52 5.05 19.00
N VAL A 135 1.58 5.42 17.72
CA VAL A 135 0.55 6.26 17.09
C VAL A 135 -0.82 5.57 17.13
N LEU A 136 -0.89 4.29 16.74
CA LEU A 136 -2.13 3.52 16.79
C LEU A 136 -2.67 3.35 18.22
N ALA A 137 -1.81 3.16 19.22
CA ALA A 137 -2.21 3.08 20.63
C ALA A 137 -2.73 4.42 21.17
N VAL A 138 -2.03 5.54 20.88
CA VAL A 138 -2.47 6.88 21.30
C VAL A 138 -3.79 7.26 20.65
N VAL A 139 -3.96 6.99 19.35
CA VAL A 139 -5.24 7.21 18.65
C VAL A 139 -6.34 6.31 19.22
N ALA A 140 -6.10 5.00 19.37
CA ALA A 140 -7.11 4.08 19.90
C ALA A 140 -7.55 4.42 21.33
N VAL A 141 -6.64 4.91 22.18
CA VAL A 141 -6.98 5.42 23.52
C VAL A 141 -7.81 6.70 23.43
N ALA A 142 -7.51 7.62 22.51
CA ALA A 142 -8.31 8.82 22.29
C ALA A 142 -9.75 8.50 21.85
N VAL A 143 -9.95 7.59 20.88
CA VAL A 143 -11.33 7.24 20.41
C VAL A 143 -12.16 6.53 21.48
N ASN A 144 -11.52 5.88 22.47
CA ASN A 144 -12.23 5.18 23.56
C ASN A 144 -12.39 6.00 24.85
N LEU A 145 -11.81 7.21 24.93
CA LEU A 145 -11.95 8.12 26.08
C LEU A 145 -12.79 9.37 25.79
N GLY A 146 -13.08 9.69 24.52
CA GLY A 146 -13.97 10.79 24.13
C GLY A 146 -15.47 10.55 24.40
N GLY A 147 -15.81 9.80 25.45
CA GLY A 147 -17.15 9.26 25.68
C GLY A 147 -17.51 9.10 27.16
N ARG A 148 -17.47 10.20 27.92
CA ARG A 148 -18.20 10.39 29.18
C ARG A 148 -18.30 11.88 29.50
N ASP A 149 -19.53 12.31 29.74
CA ASP A 149 -19.90 13.71 29.92
C ASP A 149 -19.52 14.24 31.30
N ASP A 150 -19.16 15.52 31.38
CA ASP A 150 -19.57 16.34 32.53
C ASP A 150 -19.72 17.83 32.20
N SER A 151 -20.98 18.27 32.12
CA SER A 151 -21.48 19.55 32.62
C SER A 151 -20.79 20.89 32.23
N ALA A 152 -21.20 21.47 31.10
CA ALA A 152 -21.57 22.91 31.04
C ALA A 152 -22.41 23.24 29.79
N GLY A 153 -23.58 23.86 29.97
CA GLY A 153 -24.41 24.33 28.85
C GLY A 153 -23.90 25.66 28.29
N GLY A 154 -23.20 25.62 27.16
CA GLY A 154 -22.79 26.80 26.41
C GLY A 154 -23.02 26.60 24.91
N SER A 155 -23.99 27.29 24.33
CA SER A 155 -24.17 27.33 22.87
C SER A 155 -23.12 28.24 22.25
N SER A 156 -21.87 27.78 22.24
CA SER A 156 -20.74 28.45 21.62
C SER A 156 -20.87 28.45 20.11
N THR A 157 -21.73 29.34 19.59
CA THR A 157 -21.70 29.78 18.20
C THR A 157 -20.32 30.35 17.95
N SER A 158 -19.44 29.55 17.37
CA SER A 158 -18.05 29.92 17.07
C SER A 158 -18.06 31.00 16.01
N GLN A 159 -18.12 32.26 16.45
CA GLN A 159 -17.97 33.42 15.58
C GLN A 159 -16.69 33.25 14.78
N ALA A 160 -16.82 33.33 13.46
CA ALA A 160 -15.66 33.38 12.58
C ALA A 160 -14.73 34.50 13.05
N PRO A 161 -13.41 34.26 13.17
CA PRO A 161 -12.49 35.30 13.61
C PRO A 161 -12.57 36.51 12.67
N GLU A 162 -12.56 37.72 13.24
CA GLU A 162 -12.75 38.94 12.47
C GLU A 162 -11.62 39.11 11.45
N ALA A 163 -11.98 39.38 10.18
CA ALA A 163 -11.05 39.46 9.06
C ALA A 163 -11.42 40.65 8.16
N SER A 164 -10.75 41.78 8.37
CA SER A 164 -11.07 43.06 7.73
C SER A 164 -10.66 43.16 6.26
N LYS A 165 -9.56 42.46 5.91
CA LYS A 165 -8.96 42.42 4.57
C LYS A 165 -8.91 40.99 4.01
N PRO A 166 -8.92 40.80 2.69
CA PRO A 166 -8.61 39.52 2.04
C PRO A 166 -7.37 38.82 2.60
N SER A 167 -6.29 39.58 2.85
CA SER A 167 -5.04 39.05 3.42
C SER A 167 -5.15 38.59 4.88
N ASP A 168 -6.08 39.13 5.66
CA ASP A 168 -6.26 38.75 7.07
C ASP A 168 -6.86 37.34 7.17
N ALA A 169 -7.85 37.04 6.32
CA ALA A 169 -8.50 35.74 6.27
C ALA A 169 -7.53 34.62 5.86
N VAL A 170 -6.69 34.86 4.85
CA VAL A 170 -5.70 33.88 4.37
C VAL A 170 -4.56 33.71 5.39
N ARG A 171 -4.09 34.79 6.01
CA ARG A 171 -3.07 34.73 7.08
C ARG A 171 -3.59 33.95 8.28
N GLY A 172 -4.77 34.32 8.81
CA GLY A 172 -5.38 33.65 9.95
C GLY A 172 -5.73 32.18 9.69
N PHE A 173 -6.14 31.83 8.46
CA PHE A 173 -6.33 30.45 8.04
C PHE A 173 -5.04 29.64 8.14
N LEU A 174 -3.94 30.11 7.53
CA LEU A 174 -2.65 29.42 7.57
C LEU A 174 -2.07 29.34 8.98
N GLU A 175 -2.17 30.41 9.77
CA GLU A 175 -1.76 30.42 11.18
C GLU A 175 -2.52 29.38 12.01
N ALA A 176 -3.83 29.25 11.82
CA ALA A 176 -4.64 28.26 12.52
C ALA A 176 -4.28 26.83 12.10
N VAL A 177 -4.03 26.58 10.80
CA VAL A 177 -3.54 25.28 10.30
C VAL A 177 -2.18 24.95 10.92
N ALA A 178 -1.24 25.89 10.99
CA ALA A 178 0.07 25.70 11.62
C ALA A 178 -0.02 25.47 13.15
N ALA A 179 -0.94 26.17 13.82
CA ALA A 179 -1.27 25.97 15.24
C ALA A 179 -1.96 24.62 15.51
N ASN A 180 -2.45 23.94 14.47
CA ASN A 180 -3.28 22.72 14.52
C ASN A 180 -4.68 22.97 15.11
N ASP A 181 -5.18 24.20 15.03
CA ASP A 181 -6.49 24.63 15.48
C ASP A 181 -7.49 24.53 14.31
N SER A 182 -8.14 23.37 14.19
CA SER A 182 -9.08 23.09 13.10
C SER A 182 -10.35 23.93 13.20
N ALA A 183 -10.82 24.24 14.40
CA ALA A 183 -12.01 25.06 14.62
C ALA A 183 -11.80 26.49 14.11
N ARG A 184 -10.66 27.12 14.45
CA ARG A 184 -10.29 28.45 13.95
C ARG A 184 -9.99 28.41 12.45
N ALA A 185 -9.31 27.37 11.95
CA ALA A 185 -9.01 27.24 10.52
C ALA A 185 -10.29 27.16 9.69
N LEU A 186 -11.24 26.27 10.04
CA LEU A 186 -12.54 26.18 9.38
C LEU A 186 -13.39 27.44 9.59
N GLY A 187 -13.18 28.17 10.70
CA GLY A 187 -13.78 29.49 10.93
C GLY A 187 -13.43 30.53 9.86
N TYR A 188 -12.24 30.47 9.25
CA TYR A 188 -11.85 31.31 8.11
C TYR A 188 -12.31 30.78 6.75
N VAL A 189 -12.74 29.51 6.64
CA VAL A 189 -13.21 28.93 5.37
C VAL A 189 -14.64 29.39 5.08
N TYR A 190 -14.92 29.71 3.81
CA TYR A 190 -16.29 29.92 3.34
C TYR A 190 -16.90 28.56 2.98
N LYS A 191 -18.01 28.21 3.64
CA LYS A 191 -18.74 26.93 3.47
C LYS A 191 -17.82 25.70 3.57
N PRO A 192 -17.22 25.42 4.75
CA PRO A 192 -16.46 24.20 4.97
C PRO A 192 -17.30 22.94 4.67
N PRO A 193 -16.67 21.83 4.24
CA PRO A 193 -17.37 20.61 3.89
C PRO A 193 -18.02 19.96 5.12
N SER A 194 -19.09 19.20 4.89
CA SER A 194 -19.82 18.47 5.95
C SER A 194 -19.07 17.25 6.48
N ASP A 195 -18.15 16.67 5.70
CA ASP A 195 -17.20 15.66 6.18
C ASP A 195 -15.92 16.35 6.68
N THR A 196 -15.78 16.40 8.01
CA THR A 196 -14.61 16.95 8.70
C THR A 196 -13.65 15.87 9.22
N THR A 197 -13.74 14.62 8.76
CA THR A 197 -12.95 13.47 9.28
C THR A 197 -11.43 13.74 9.33
N PHE A 198 -10.90 14.48 8.35
CA PHE A 198 -9.49 14.86 8.26
C PHE A 198 -9.23 16.36 8.55
N LEU A 199 -10.26 17.07 8.99
CA LEU A 199 -10.27 18.50 9.33
C LEU A 199 -10.47 18.68 10.85
N THR A 200 -9.65 17.98 11.64
CA THR A 200 -9.66 17.99 13.10
C THR A 200 -8.27 18.29 13.65
N ASP A 201 -8.17 18.82 14.87
CA ASP A 201 -6.88 19.14 15.51
C ASP A 201 -5.92 17.94 15.53
N VAL A 202 -6.46 16.73 15.71
CA VAL A 202 -5.70 15.47 15.68
C VAL A 202 -5.14 15.18 14.29
N ALA A 203 -5.92 15.42 13.23
CA ALA A 203 -5.48 15.22 11.84
C ALA A 203 -4.45 16.27 11.41
N LEU A 204 -4.67 17.55 11.77
CA LEU A 204 -3.72 18.64 11.55
C LEU A 204 -2.40 18.39 12.31
N GLN A 205 -2.47 18.02 13.60
CA GLN A 205 -1.30 17.68 14.40
C GLN A 205 -0.56 16.45 13.85
N ALA A 206 -1.26 15.47 13.29
CA ALA A 206 -0.63 14.34 12.61
C ALA A 206 0.08 14.75 11.30
N SER A 207 -0.46 15.72 10.56
CA SER A 207 0.19 16.34 9.38
C SER A 207 1.45 17.13 9.77
N SER A 208 1.33 18.01 10.78
CA SER A 208 2.42 18.83 11.30
C SER A 208 3.58 17.99 11.87
N LYS A 209 3.30 16.84 12.51
CA LYS A 209 4.32 15.86 12.94
C LYS A 209 5.12 15.25 11.78
N ILE A 210 4.61 15.27 10.54
CA ILE A 210 5.30 14.75 9.35
C ILE A 210 6.09 15.87 8.67
N ALA A 211 5.52 17.07 8.61
CA ALA A 211 6.14 18.28 8.08
C ALA A 211 5.45 19.52 8.68
N PRO A 212 6.06 20.21 9.67
CA PRO A 212 5.47 21.39 10.28
C PRO A 212 5.26 22.51 9.26
N MET A 213 4.18 23.29 9.42
CA MET A 213 3.99 24.53 8.66
C MET A 213 4.74 25.67 9.35
N THR A 214 5.65 26.34 8.63
CA THR A 214 6.46 27.46 9.11
C THR A 214 6.53 28.57 8.06
N ASP A 215 7.19 29.68 8.38
CA ASP A 215 7.58 30.72 7.41
C ASP A 215 6.41 31.32 6.61
N ILE A 216 5.23 31.40 7.25
CA ILE A 216 4.00 31.95 6.65
C ILE A 216 4.22 33.44 6.37
N SER A 217 4.09 33.82 5.11
CA SER A 217 4.06 35.21 4.66
C SER A 217 2.86 35.40 3.73
N VAL A 218 2.01 36.36 4.09
CA VAL A 218 0.84 36.77 3.31
C VAL A 218 0.95 38.28 3.14
N PRO A 219 1.36 38.76 1.95
CA PRO A 219 1.38 40.19 1.61
C PRO A 219 0.03 40.85 1.88
N GLU A 220 0.07 42.14 2.20
CA GLU A 220 -1.13 42.93 2.45
C GLU A 220 -1.90 43.17 1.14
N VAL A 221 -3.19 42.85 1.13
CA VAL A 221 -4.08 42.98 -0.04
C VAL A 221 -5.37 43.68 0.40
N ASP A 222 -5.41 44.99 0.19
CA ASP A 222 -6.51 45.86 0.65
C ASP A 222 -7.63 46.03 -0.38
N GLN A 223 -7.42 45.55 -1.61
CA GLN A 223 -8.40 45.68 -2.68
C GLN A 223 -9.61 44.78 -2.41
N MET A 224 -10.77 45.37 -2.12
CA MET A 224 -12.04 44.65 -1.92
C MET A 224 -12.55 43.91 -3.18
N THR A 225 -11.83 44.02 -4.29
CA THR A 225 -12.07 43.33 -5.57
C THR A 225 -10.92 42.39 -5.96
N ALA A 226 -10.03 42.03 -5.02
CA ALA A 226 -8.94 41.11 -5.27
C ALA A 226 -9.47 39.71 -5.65
N ALA A 227 -9.09 39.21 -6.83
CA ALA A 227 -9.50 37.89 -7.31
C ALA A 227 -8.76 36.76 -6.58
N THR A 228 -7.51 36.99 -6.19
CA THR A 228 -6.68 36.08 -5.40
C THR A 228 -5.83 36.84 -4.38
N VAL A 229 -5.34 36.11 -3.37
CA VAL A 229 -4.35 36.54 -2.39
C VAL A 229 -3.18 35.57 -2.43
N PRO A 230 -1.95 35.99 -2.78
CA PRO A 230 -0.79 35.12 -2.73
C PRO A 230 -0.34 34.90 -1.28
N ALA A 231 0.14 33.69 -0.99
CA ALA A 231 0.77 33.33 0.27
C ALA A 231 1.97 32.40 0.02
N THR A 232 3.01 32.54 0.82
CA THR A 232 4.12 31.58 0.89
C THR A 232 4.19 30.95 2.27
N PHE A 233 4.51 29.66 2.34
CA PHE A 233 4.73 28.95 3.59
C PHE A 233 5.65 27.75 3.36
N SER A 234 6.39 27.36 4.39
CA SER A 234 7.18 26.14 4.38
C SER A 234 6.37 24.95 4.91
N LEU A 235 6.56 23.77 4.33
CA LEU A 235 6.20 22.49 4.93
C LEU A 235 7.48 21.67 5.15
N GLY A 236 7.86 21.45 6.40
CA GLY A 236 9.06 20.69 6.76
C GLY A 236 10.37 21.28 6.21
N GLY A 237 10.45 22.61 6.11
CA GLY A 237 11.61 23.34 5.58
C GLY A 237 11.69 23.46 4.05
N LYS A 238 10.72 22.92 3.29
CA LYS A 238 10.55 23.25 1.87
C LYS A 238 9.49 24.33 1.72
N SER A 239 9.83 25.44 1.08
CA SER A 239 8.90 26.53 0.76
C SER A 239 7.96 26.19 -0.40
N TYR A 240 6.73 26.70 -0.30
CA TYR A 240 5.64 26.59 -1.26
C TYR A 240 4.96 27.96 -1.41
N THR A 241 4.46 28.24 -2.61
CA THR A 241 3.60 29.41 -2.90
C THR A 241 2.24 28.92 -3.32
N ARG A 242 1.17 29.53 -2.80
CA ARG A 242 -0.22 29.30 -3.21
C ARG A 242 -0.94 30.62 -3.35
N GLU A 243 -1.76 30.75 -4.40
CA GLU A 243 -2.82 31.75 -4.45
C GLU A 243 -4.10 31.15 -3.84
N PHE A 244 -4.77 31.94 -3.01
CA PHE A 244 -6.05 31.63 -2.39
C PHE A 244 -7.12 32.58 -2.92
N THR A 245 -8.35 32.11 -3.08
CA THR A 245 -9.49 32.93 -3.52
C THR A 245 -10.20 33.52 -2.30
N PRO A 246 -10.15 34.84 -2.06
CA PRO A 246 -10.90 35.46 -0.97
C PRO A 246 -12.39 35.54 -1.30
N PHE A 247 -13.25 35.49 -0.28
CA PHE A 247 -14.69 35.66 -0.39
C PHE A 247 -15.20 36.59 0.70
N ARG A 248 -16.12 37.52 0.37
CA ARG A 248 -16.72 38.46 1.33
C ARG A 248 -18.03 37.90 1.87
N ASP A 249 -18.06 37.60 3.16
CA ASP A 249 -19.17 36.96 3.88
C ASP A 249 -19.71 37.93 4.93
N GLY A 250 -20.72 38.71 4.55
CA GLY A 250 -21.15 39.89 5.30
C GLY A 250 -20.03 40.93 5.36
N ASP A 251 -19.59 41.29 6.56
CA ASP A 251 -18.47 42.21 6.76
C ASP A 251 -17.09 41.54 6.89
N ASN A 252 -17.05 40.21 6.96
CA ASN A 252 -15.81 39.46 7.12
C ASN A 252 -15.29 38.88 5.81
N TRP A 253 -13.98 38.76 5.70
CA TRP A 253 -13.34 37.98 4.65
C TRP A 253 -13.17 36.52 5.06
N LYS A 254 -13.27 35.65 4.06
CA LYS A 254 -13.14 34.19 4.14
C LYS A 254 -12.25 33.68 3.01
N VAL A 255 -11.78 32.45 3.15
CA VAL A 255 -11.05 31.71 2.11
C VAL A 255 -12.03 30.75 1.43
N TYR A 256 -12.26 30.92 0.12
CA TYR A 256 -13.20 30.08 -0.65
C TYR A 256 -12.65 28.66 -0.87
N ASP A 257 -11.36 28.56 -1.15
CA ASP A 257 -10.69 27.34 -1.62
C ASP A 257 -9.76 26.72 -0.56
N GLY A 258 -9.80 27.19 0.69
CA GLY A 258 -8.82 26.85 1.73
C GLY A 258 -8.69 25.34 2.02
N VAL A 259 -9.77 24.59 1.81
CA VAL A 259 -9.82 23.12 1.92
C VAL A 259 -9.82 22.52 0.51
N SER A 260 -8.86 21.63 0.24
CA SER A 260 -8.75 20.90 -1.02
C SER A 260 -9.50 19.57 -0.93
N GLU A 261 -10.37 19.28 -1.90
CA GLU A 261 -10.94 17.93 -2.06
C GLU A 261 -9.94 17.03 -2.82
N VAL A 262 -9.72 15.82 -2.31
CA VAL A 262 -8.84 14.82 -2.90
C VAL A 262 -9.63 13.54 -3.15
N SER A 263 -9.94 13.26 -4.40
CA SER A 263 -10.54 11.99 -4.81
C SER A 263 -9.57 10.84 -4.53
N VAL A 264 -10.03 9.83 -3.81
CA VAL A 264 -9.27 8.65 -3.35
C VAL A 264 -9.86 7.33 -3.84
N GLY A 265 -11.13 7.29 -4.28
CA GLY A 265 -11.83 6.07 -4.65
C GLY A 265 -11.09 5.19 -5.65
N TYR A 266 -10.48 5.80 -6.68
CA TYR A 266 -9.68 5.11 -7.71
C TYR A 266 -8.34 4.51 -7.21
N ARG A 267 -8.03 4.65 -5.92
CA ARG A 267 -6.89 4.03 -5.19
C ARG A 267 -7.32 3.23 -3.95
N ARG A 268 -8.62 3.16 -3.64
CA ARG A 268 -9.19 2.31 -2.59
C ARG A 268 -9.42 0.90 -3.15
N ALA A 269 -9.31 -0.10 -2.29
CA ALA A 269 -9.76 -1.47 -2.57
C ALA A 269 -10.68 -1.91 -1.44
N GLN A 270 -11.78 -2.61 -1.75
CA GLN A 270 -12.80 -2.94 -0.74
C GLN A 270 -12.27 -3.87 0.37
N THR A 271 -11.26 -4.69 0.07
CA THR A 271 -10.66 -5.67 1.00
C THR A 271 -9.51 -5.11 1.82
N LEU A 272 -8.90 -4.00 1.40
CA LEU A 272 -7.71 -3.41 2.02
C LEU A 272 -8.02 -1.98 2.50
N PRO A 273 -8.08 -1.73 3.82
CA PRO A 273 -8.32 -0.39 4.35
C PRO A 273 -7.31 0.62 3.81
N MET A 274 -7.79 1.82 3.48
CA MET A 274 -6.95 3.00 3.29
C MET A 274 -7.04 3.86 4.55
N LEU A 275 -5.89 4.26 5.10
CA LEU A 275 -5.76 5.18 6.22
C LEU A 275 -4.90 6.39 5.79
N VAL A 276 -5.32 7.60 6.11
CA VAL A 276 -4.52 8.83 5.97
C VAL A 276 -4.11 9.29 7.37
N ASN A 277 -2.81 9.41 7.62
CA ASN A 277 -2.21 9.75 8.92
C ASN A 277 -2.66 8.84 10.10
N GLY A 278 -3.26 7.68 9.81
CA GLY A 278 -3.80 6.72 10.78
C GLY A 278 -5.33 6.68 10.86
N THR A 279 -6.01 7.74 10.41
CA THR A 279 -7.48 7.83 10.34
C THR A 279 -8.00 7.12 9.09
N LYS A 280 -9.11 6.35 9.21
CA LYS A 280 -9.65 5.52 8.12
C LYS A 280 -10.43 6.32 7.09
N VAL A 281 -10.27 5.97 5.82
CA VAL A 281 -10.94 6.59 4.67
C VAL A 281 -12.23 5.83 4.35
N GLU A 282 -13.37 6.43 4.70
CA GLU A 282 -14.70 5.82 4.50
C GLU A 282 -15.36 6.22 3.16
N ALA A 283 -15.09 7.43 2.66
CA ALA A 283 -15.61 7.94 1.38
C ALA A 283 -14.60 7.82 0.21
N ASP A 284 -15.06 8.12 -1.00
CA ASP A 284 -14.23 8.13 -2.22
C ASP A 284 -13.56 9.49 -2.50
N SER A 285 -13.81 10.50 -1.67
CA SER A 285 -13.04 11.75 -1.55
C SER A 285 -12.67 11.98 -0.09
N VAL A 286 -11.60 12.76 0.15
CA VAL A 286 -11.24 13.29 1.48
C VAL A 286 -10.95 14.79 1.38
N PHE A 287 -11.27 15.54 2.43
CA PHE A 287 -11.07 16.99 2.50
C PHE A 287 -9.87 17.33 3.37
N LEU A 288 -8.90 18.08 2.84
CA LEU A 288 -7.62 18.36 3.49
C LEU A 288 -7.29 19.85 3.48
N VAL A 289 -6.76 20.38 4.59
CA VAL A 289 -6.07 21.68 4.63
C VAL A 289 -4.62 21.56 4.11
N PRO A 290 -3.93 22.65 3.75
CA PRO A 290 -2.54 22.58 3.29
C PRO A 290 -1.62 21.88 4.30
N GLY A 291 -0.84 20.89 3.85
CA GLY A 291 -0.07 20.02 4.74
C GLY A 291 0.51 18.77 4.08
N THR A 292 1.08 17.88 4.89
CA THR A 292 1.67 16.61 4.42
C THR A 292 0.93 15.41 5.01
N TYR A 293 0.58 14.46 4.15
CA TYR A 293 -0.31 13.35 4.48
C TYR A 293 0.32 12.03 4.04
N VAL A 294 0.23 10.99 4.88
CA VAL A 294 0.84 9.68 4.63
C VAL A 294 -0.24 8.60 4.61
N PHE A 295 -0.30 7.90 3.47
CA PHE A 295 -1.21 6.81 3.19
C PHE A 295 -0.65 5.49 3.74
N THR A 296 -1.46 4.77 4.51
CA THR A 296 -1.14 3.45 5.05
C THR A 296 -2.37 2.54 5.00
N THR A 297 -2.22 1.29 5.43
CA THR A 297 -3.25 0.24 5.30
C THR A 297 -3.69 -0.37 6.64
N GLY A 298 -3.00 -0.02 7.73
CA GLY A 298 -3.04 -0.79 8.99
C GLY A 298 -2.42 -2.19 8.92
N SER A 299 -2.09 -2.69 7.73
CA SER A 299 -1.54 -4.04 7.53
C SER A 299 -0.01 -4.06 7.63
N LYS A 300 0.52 -5.04 8.35
CA LYS A 300 1.95 -5.38 8.36
C LYS A 300 2.42 -6.17 7.14
N TRP A 301 1.51 -6.54 6.23
CA TRP A 301 1.83 -7.33 5.04
C TRP A 301 1.85 -6.50 3.76
N VAL A 302 0.95 -5.51 3.64
CA VAL A 302 0.73 -4.72 2.42
C VAL A 302 0.75 -3.23 2.78
N SER A 303 1.41 -2.40 1.97
CA SER A 303 1.49 -0.94 2.17
C SER A 303 1.41 -0.18 0.84
N TYR A 304 1.25 1.14 0.88
CA TYR A 304 1.21 2.01 -0.30
C TYR A 304 2.60 2.34 -0.92
N GLY A 305 3.60 1.48 -0.68
CA GLY A 305 4.96 1.64 -1.21
C GLY A 305 5.73 2.84 -0.63
N SER A 306 6.73 3.31 -1.38
CA SER A 306 7.49 4.54 -1.09
C SER A 306 6.76 5.82 -1.53
N SER A 307 5.87 5.70 -2.51
CA SER A 307 5.09 6.79 -3.10
C SER A 307 3.83 7.12 -2.27
N ASN A 308 3.87 6.83 -0.96
CA ASN A 308 2.74 6.89 -0.04
C ASN A 308 2.56 8.24 0.66
N LYS A 309 3.32 9.28 0.26
CA LYS A 309 3.23 10.63 0.82
C LYS A 309 2.60 11.58 -0.20
N LEU A 310 1.55 12.26 0.22
CA LEU A 310 0.96 13.40 -0.46
C LEU A 310 1.41 14.70 0.23
N VAL A 311 1.67 15.74 -0.55
CA VAL A 311 1.79 17.12 -0.04
C VAL A 311 0.66 17.91 -0.69
N ALA A 312 -0.30 18.33 0.11
CA ALA A 312 -1.44 19.12 -0.34
C ALA A 312 -1.08 20.60 -0.18
N THR A 313 -0.81 21.29 -1.29
CA THR A 313 -0.40 22.71 -1.30
C THR A 313 -1.09 23.53 -2.39
N GLU A 314 -2.04 22.92 -3.11
CA GLU A 314 -2.75 23.50 -4.26
C GLU A 314 -4.26 23.40 -4.03
N GLN A 315 -5.08 24.08 -4.83
CA GLN A 315 -6.53 23.94 -4.79
C GLN A 315 -6.96 22.53 -5.23
N TYR A 316 -6.40 22.03 -6.34
CA TYR A 316 -6.75 20.74 -6.95
C TYR A 316 -5.62 19.73 -6.73
N VAL A 317 -5.72 18.93 -5.69
CA VAL A 317 -4.62 18.06 -5.25
C VAL A 317 -4.81 16.64 -5.78
N SER A 318 -3.98 16.25 -6.76
CA SER A 318 -3.93 14.88 -7.28
C SER A 318 -3.08 13.95 -6.42
N LEU A 319 -3.47 12.68 -6.29
CA LEU A 319 -2.65 11.67 -5.62
C LEU A 319 -1.38 11.33 -6.45
N PRO A 320 -0.26 10.94 -5.80
CA PRO A 320 0.92 10.43 -6.51
C PRO A 320 0.52 9.27 -7.44
N GLN A 321 0.99 9.28 -8.70
CA GLN A 321 0.55 8.27 -9.67
C GLN A 321 0.90 6.83 -9.23
N GLU A 322 2.05 6.63 -8.60
CA GLU A 322 2.48 5.34 -8.04
C GLU A 322 1.91 5.02 -6.65
N LEU A 323 0.94 5.79 -6.14
CA LEU A 323 0.24 5.45 -4.90
C LEU A 323 -0.62 4.20 -5.11
N GLN A 324 -0.06 3.02 -4.85
CA GLN A 324 -0.75 1.72 -5.04
C GLN A 324 -0.35 0.69 -3.96
N PRO A 325 -1.19 -0.29 -3.65
CA PRO A 325 -0.84 -1.39 -2.75
C PRO A 325 0.36 -2.20 -3.25
N THR A 326 1.27 -2.53 -2.34
CA THR A 326 2.51 -3.27 -2.60
C THR A 326 2.84 -4.20 -1.43
N LEU A 327 3.52 -5.32 -1.69
CA LEU A 327 4.01 -6.19 -0.64
C LEU A 327 5.12 -5.52 0.18
N THR A 328 4.95 -5.51 1.50
CA THR A 328 6.04 -5.18 2.42
C THR A 328 7.13 -6.25 2.40
N LYS A 329 8.29 -5.95 3.00
CA LYS A 329 9.38 -6.93 3.20
C LYS A 329 8.93 -8.11 4.06
N ASP A 330 8.14 -7.85 5.12
CA ASP A 330 7.64 -8.90 6.00
C ASP A 330 6.48 -9.71 5.39
N GLY A 331 5.61 -9.07 4.60
CA GLY A 331 4.60 -9.75 3.78
C GLY A 331 5.24 -10.73 2.80
N SER A 332 6.18 -10.24 1.97
CA SER A 332 6.94 -11.07 1.03
C SER A 332 7.63 -12.26 1.72
N LYS A 333 8.29 -12.01 2.86
CA LYS A 333 8.97 -13.04 3.66
C LYS A 333 7.99 -14.06 4.25
N ALA A 334 6.84 -13.62 4.76
CA ALA A 334 5.82 -14.48 5.33
C ALA A 334 5.17 -15.38 4.28
N VAL A 335 4.84 -14.85 3.10
CA VAL A 335 4.34 -15.63 1.95
C VAL A 335 5.35 -16.69 1.54
N LEU A 336 6.59 -16.31 1.20
CA LEU A 336 7.61 -17.28 0.77
C LEU A 336 7.87 -18.36 1.83
N SER A 337 7.91 -17.99 3.12
CA SER A 337 8.06 -18.95 4.21
C SER A 337 6.90 -19.93 4.29
N LYS A 338 5.65 -19.48 4.15
CA LYS A 338 4.45 -20.32 4.20
C LYS A 338 4.34 -21.22 2.98
N THR A 339 4.59 -20.70 1.78
CA THR A 339 4.66 -21.49 0.55
C THR A 339 5.70 -22.61 0.66
N LYS A 340 6.91 -22.28 1.14
CA LYS A 340 7.97 -23.28 1.35
C LYS A 340 7.57 -24.35 2.36
N SER A 341 6.98 -23.98 3.50
CA SER A 341 6.50 -24.97 4.49
C SER A 341 5.38 -25.87 3.97
N ALA A 342 4.46 -25.35 3.16
CA ALA A 342 3.40 -26.14 2.51
C ALA A 342 4.01 -27.12 1.48
N PHE A 343 4.92 -26.64 0.64
CA PHE A 343 5.61 -27.43 -0.37
C PHE A 343 6.48 -28.55 0.26
N GLU A 344 7.25 -28.25 1.31
CA GLU A 344 8.00 -29.24 2.08
C GLU A 344 7.10 -30.28 2.78
N SER A 345 5.84 -29.94 3.07
CA SER A 345 4.86 -30.88 3.61
C SER A 345 4.29 -31.79 2.52
N CYS A 346 4.12 -31.27 1.30
CA CYS A 346 3.74 -32.05 0.12
C CYS A 346 4.78 -33.08 -0.32
N LEU A 347 6.07 -32.75 -0.25
CA LEU A 347 7.18 -33.67 -0.55
C LEU A 347 7.27 -34.86 0.43
N LYS A 348 6.74 -34.69 1.65
CA LYS A 348 6.69 -35.75 2.68
C LYS A 348 5.54 -36.74 2.47
N GLN A 349 4.62 -36.48 1.54
CA GLN A 349 3.53 -37.40 1.25
C GLN A 349 4.02 -38.56 0.38
N HIS A 350 3.86 -39.79 0.89
CA HIS A 350 4.17 -41.03 0.17
C HIS A 350 3.03 -41.34 -0.83
N LYS A 351 2.88 -40.48 -1.86
CA LYS A 351 1.87 -40.61 -2.91
C LYS A 351 2.39 -40.10 -4.26
N LEU A 352 1.91 -40.68 -5.35
CA LEU A 352 2.24 -40.25 -6.72
C LEU A 352 1.54 -38.94 -7.12
N LYS A 353 0.37 -38.64 -6.56
CA LYS A 353 -0.38 -37.40 -6.80
C LYS A 353 -1.14 -37.00 -5.52
N PRO A 354 -0.46 -36.36 -4.54
CA PRO A 354 -1.07 -36.01 -3.27
C PRO A 354 -2.08 -34.87 -3.45
N LYS A 355 -3.22 -34.93 -2.75
CA LYS A 355 -4.30 -33.95 -2.90
C LYS A 355 -3.87 -32.58 -2.36
N GLY A 356 -4.03 -31.53 -3.18
CA GLY A 356 -3.64 -30.15 -2.82
C GLY A 356 -2.12 -29.89 -2.86
N CYS A 357 -1.38 -30.70 -3.62
CA CYS A 357 0.07 -30.64 -3.73
C CYS A 357 0.54 -30.60 -5.20
N PRO A 358 1.63 -29.87 -5.51
CA PRO A 358 2.07 -29.66 -6.89
C PRO A 358 2.89 -30.83 -7.47
N ASN A 359 3.56 -31.60 -6.60
CA ASN A 359 4.34 -32.78 -7.01
C ASN A 359 3.40 -33.91 -7.46
N ARG A 360 3.47 -34.29 -8.74
CA ARG A 360 2.66 -35.38 -9.30
C ARG A 360 3.39 -36.18 -10.37
N ILE A 361 2.96 -37.43 -10.53
CA ILE A 361 3.18 -38.28 -11.71
C ILE A 361 1.80 -38.62 -12.27
N ASP A 362 1.50 -38.18 -13.49
CA ASP A 362 0.21 -38.43 -14.15
C ASP A 362 0.19 -39.73 -14.97
N ASP A 363 1.35 -40.22 -15.42
CA ASP A 363 1.51 -41.52 -16.09
C ASP A 363 2.67 -42.34 -15.50
N THR A 364 2.39 -43.60 -15.13
CA THR A 364 3.38 -44.57 -14.64
C THR A 364 3.84 -45.57 -15.71
N ARG A 365 3.39 -45.41 -16.97
CA ARG A 365 3.64 -46.32 -18.11
C ARG A 365 3.33 -47.79 -17.80
N GLY A 366 2.25 -48.02 -17.05
CA GLY A 366 1.76 -49.35 -16.67
C GLY A 366 2.45 -49.98 -15.45
N ILE A 367 3.32 -49.25 -14.74
CA ILE A 367 3.92 -49.74 -13.48
C ILE A 367 2.88 -49.63 -12.35
N LYS A 368 2.63 -50.75 -11.65
CA LYS A 368 1.88 -50.77 -10.38
C LYS A 368 2.81 -50.35 -9.25
N VAL A 369 2.54 -49.19 -8.63
CA VAL A 369 3.45 -48.57 -7.65
C VAL A 369 3.03 -48.87 -6.22
N ASP A 370 4.01 -49.20 -5.36
CA ASP A 370 3.87 -49.23 -3.91
C ASP A 370 3.96 -47.79 -3.38
N GLU A 371 2.81 -47.10 -3.23
CA GLU A 371 2.76 -45.71 -2.76
C GLU A 371 3.54 -45.49 -1.45
N SER A 372 3.56 -46.48 -0.54
CA SER A 372 4.25 -46.37 0.76
C SER A 372 5.76 -46.12 0.62
N THR A 373 6.33 -46.47 -0.53
CA THR A 373 7.76 -46.29 -0.88
C THR A 373 8.04 -45.04 -1.69
N VAL A 374 7.03 -44.28 -2.10
CA VAL A 374 7.21 -43.03 -2.85
C VAL A 374 7.93 -42.01 -1.98
N ARG A 375 9.07 -41.51 -2.47
CA ARG A 375 9.85 -40.42 -1.89
C ARG A 375 10.08 -39.36 -2.94
N TRP A 376 9.75 -38.12 -2.60
CA TRP A 376 10.00 -36.94 -3.43
C TRP A 376 11.23 -36.21 -2.92
N ARG A 377 12.14 -35.85 -3.82
CA ARG A 377 13.29 -34.98 -3.55
C ARG A 377 13.27 -33.83 -4.53
N VAL A 378 13.55 -32.61 -4.06
CA VAL A 378 13.79 -31.46 -4.92
C VAL A 378 15.26 -31.47 -5.35
N THR A 379 15.49 -31.30 -6.66
CA THR A 379 16.84 -31.14 -7.24
C THR A 379 17.21 -29.67 -7.40
N LYS A 380 16.22 -28.80 -7.63
CA LYS A 380 16.39 -27.35 -7.84
C LYS A 380 15.40 -26.55 -6.99
N ASP A 381 15.92 -25.65 -6.17
CA ASP A 381 15.15 -24.80 -5.26
C ASP A 381 14.27 -23.78 -6.04
N PRO A 382 12.93 -23.92 -6.05
CA PRO A 382 12.06 -23.05 -6.83
C PRO A 382 11.83 -21.68 -6.19
N PHE A 383 12.29 -21.47 -4.95
CA PHE A 383 12.09 -20.22 -4.21
C PHE A 383 13.17 -19.17 -4.50
N ARG A 384 14.24 -19.56 -5.20
CA ARG A 384 15.29 -18.63 -5.66
C ARG A 384 14.73 -17.69 -6.71
N ASN A 385 14.90 -16.39 -6.48
CA ASN A 385 14.38 -15.31 -7.34
C ASN A 385 12.86 -15.35 -7.54
N ALA A 386 12.11 -15.99 -6.64
CA ALA A 386 10.66 -16.06 -6.71
C ALA A 386 10.04 -14.65 -6.68
N LYS A 387 9.29 -14.32 -7.74
CA LYS A 387 8.53 -13.07 -7.84
C LYS A 387 7.17 -13.27 -7.20
N LEU A 388 6.84 -12.40 -6.26
CA LEU A 388 5.49 -12.27 -5.73
C LEU A 388 4.82 -11.01 -6.29
N ARG A 389 3.52 -11.09 -6.53
CA ARG A 389 2.63 -9.97 -6.88
C ARG A 389 1.46 -9.94 -5.90
N LEU A 390 0.80 -8.80 -5.78
CA LEU A 390 -0.58 -8.78 -5.26
C LEU A 390 -1.53 -9.10 -6.41
N ASP A 391 -2.73 -9.57 -6.09
CA ASP A 391 -3.82 -9.51 -7.07
C ASP A 391 -4.25 -8.05 -7.31
N SER A 392 -4.69 -7.76 -8.53
CA SER A 392 -5.10 -6.41 -8.96
C SER A 392 -6.51 -6.01 -8.50
N THR A 393 -7.34 -6.95 -8.04
CA THR A 393 -8.72 -6.71 -7.58
C THR A 393 -8.84 -6.86 -6.07
N ASP A 394 -8.16 -7.85 -5.48
CA ASP A 394 -8.00 -8.02 -4.05
C ASP A 394 -6.52 -7.91 -3.64
N PRO A 395 -6.02 -6.71 -3.28
CA PRO A 395 -4.65 -6.54 -2.82
C PRO A 395 -4.37 -7.12 -1.42
N THR A 396 -5.32 -7.83 -0.80
CA THR A 396 -5.05 -8.73 0.34
C THR A 396 -4.71 -10.16 -0.10
N VAL A 397 -4.82 -10.49 -1.38
CA VAL A 397 -4.30 -11.73 -1.98
C VAL A 397 -2.91 -11.46 -2.57
N ALA A 398 -1.97 -12.36 -2.31
CA ALA A 398 -0.66 -12.37 -2.94
C ALA A 398 -0.39 -13.69 -3.66
N GLU A 399 0.21 -13.59 -4.85
CA GLU A 399 0.50 -14.74 -5.70
C GLU A 399 1.99 -14.84 -6.06
N GLY A 400 2.44 -16.07 -6.34
CA GLY A 400 3.68 -16.32 -7.05
C GLY A 400 3.62 -17.63 -7.83
N THR A 401 4.41 -17.72 -8.90
CA THR A 401 4.58 -18.94 -9.71
C THR A 401 5.98 -19.50 -9.52
N PHE A 402 6.07 -20.81 -9.31
CA PHE A 402 7.24 -21.53 -8.84
C PHE A 402 7.56 -22.68 -9.79
N TYR A 403 8.85 -22.89 -10.09
CA TYR A 403 9.31 -23.87 -11.10
C TYR A 403 10.24 -24.91 -10.47
N PRO A 404 9.69 -25.90 -9.72
CA PRO A 404 10.48 -26.96 -9.11
C PRO A 404 10.95 -27.99 -10.13
N GLU A 405 12.15 -28.52 -9.91
CA GLU A 405 12.58 -29.78 -10.50
C GLU A 405 12.64 -30.84 -9.39
N TYR A 406 12.10 -32.02 -9.69
CA TYR A 406 11.98 -33.12 -8.74
C TYR A 406 12.72 -34.36 -9.23
N ARG A 407 13.15 -35.17 -8.26
CA ARG A 407 13.50 -36.57 -8.42
C ARG A 407 12.57 -37.42 -7.57
N ILE A 408 12.02 -38.47 -8.16
CA ILE A 408 11.11 -39.41 -7.48
C ILE A 408 11.78 -40.78 -7.35
N LYS A 409 11.58 -41.41 -6.19
CA LYS A 409 11.99 -42.80 -5.94
C LYS A 409 10.81 -43.61 -5.41
N PHE A 410 10.57 -44.79 -5.96
CA PHE A 410 9.54 -45.72 -5.49
C PHE A 410 9.85 -47.17 -5.90
N ARG A 411 9.24 -48.14 -5.24
CA ARG A 411 9.17 -49.54 -5.69
C ARG A 411 7.87 -49.77 -6.46
N GLY A 412 7.91 -50.68 -7.42
CA GLY A 412 6.75 -51.06 -8.20
C GLY A 412 6.93 -52.37 -8.93
N SER A 413 5.90 -52.80 -9.65
CA SER A 413 5.90 -54.00 -10.48
C SER A 413 5.31 -53.77 -11.87
N GLN A 414 5.87 -54.46 -12.86
CA GLN A 414 5.41 -54.48 -14.24
C GLN A 414 5.70 -55.85 -14.84
N ASN A 415 4.71 -56.44 -15.53
CA ASN A 415 4.83 -57.75 -16.19
C ASN A 415 5.43 -58.85 -15.30
N GLY A 416 5.01 -58.92 -14.03
CA GLY A 416 5.48 -59.88 -13.02
C GLY A 416 6.84 -59.57 -12.39
N ARG A 417 7.60 -58.59 -12.90
CA ARG A 417 8.91 -58.19 -12.36
C ARG A 417 8.75 -57.02 -11.38
N THR A 418 9.40 -57.10 -10.22
CA THR A 418 9.50 -56.01 -9.25
C THR A 418 10.79 -55.22 -9.45
N GLY A 419 10.77 -53.92 -9.13
CA GLY A 419 11.93 -53.05 -9.27
C GLY A 419 11.82 -51.77 -8.46
N THR A 420 12.90 -50.98 -8.46
CA THR A 420 12.93 -49.61 -7.92
C THR A 420 13.08 -48.63 -9.08
N VAL A 421 12.16 -47.67 -9.19
CA VAL A 421 12.33 -46.49 -10.03
C VAL A 421 13.03 -45.42 -9.20
N ASP A 422 14.05 -44.78 -9.77
CA ASP A 422 14.79 -43.67 -9.19
C ASP A 422 15.15 -42.71 -10.35
N SER A 423 14.29 -41.73 -10.60
CA SER A 423 14.31 -40.92 -11.83
C SER A 423 13.99 -39.46 -11.55
N ASP A 424 14.59 -38.58 -12.33
CA ASP A 424 14.17 -37.18 -12.40
C ASP A 424 12.81 -37.10 -13.11
N VAL A 425 11.98 -36.15 -12.70
CA VAL A 425 10.60 -35.98 -13.17
C VAL A 425 10.58 -34.98 -14.30
N THR A 426 10.52 -35.48 -15.54
CA THR A 426 10.56 -34.66 -16.75
C THR A 426 9.20 -34.02 -17.05
N GLY A 427 9.18 -32.69 -17.18
CA GLY A 427 8.01 -31.88 -17.50
C GLY A 427 8.06 -30.52 -16.80
N LEU A 428 7.52 -29.47 -17.43
CA LEU A 428 7.47 -28.13 -16.85
C LEU A 428 6.30 -27.99 -15.86
N TYR A 429 6.41 -28.69 -14.73
CA TYR A 429 5.42 -28.65 -13.63
C TYR A 429 5.62 -27.40 -12.77
N SER A 430 5.24 -26.23 -13.30
CA SER A 430 5.08 -25.03 -12.50
C SER A 430 3.91 -25.17 -11.52
N PHE A 431 3.99 -24.53 -10.35
CA PHE A 431 2.85 -24.36 -9.45
C PHE A 431 2.66 -22.90 -9.03
N SER A 432 1.42 -22.52 -8.82
CA SER A 432 1.04 -21.25 -8.20
C SER A 432 0.90 -21.43 -6.69
N ALA A 433 1.24 -20.39 -5.94
CA ALA A 433 0.88 -20.28 -4.54
C ALA A 433 0.05 -19.02 -4.34
N VAL A 434 -1.15 -19.18 -3.78
CA VAL A 434 -2.09 -18.10 -3.48
C VAL A 434 -2.13 -17.90 -1.98
N ALA A 435 -1.88 -16.68 -1.53
CA ALA A 435 -1.69 -16.33 -0.12
C ALA A 435 -2.70 -15.28 0.35
N ASP A 436 -3.37 -15.58 1.46
CA ASP A 436 -4.31 -14.69 2.14
C ASP A 436 -3.54 -13.81 3.16
N LEU A 437 -3.61 -12.50 2.96
CA LEU A 437 -3.02 -11.44 3.80
C LEU A 437 -4.08 -10.58 4.51
N SER A 438 -5.37 -10.94 4.42
CA SER A 438 -6.46 -10.22 5.12
C SER A 438 -6.36 -10.32 6.66
N LYS A 439 -5.60 -11.30 7.16
CA LYS A 439 -5.50 -11.66 8.57
C LYS A 439 -4.12 -11.39 9.15
N SER A 440 -4.03 -11.35 10.48
CA SER A 440 -2.78 -11.20 11.24
C SER A 440 -1.77 -12.34 11.03
N SER A 441 -2.18 -13.45 10.41
CA SER A 441 -1.35 -14.59 10.01
C SER A 441 -1.58 -14.93 8.53
N VAL A 442 -0.49 -15.17 7.78
CA VAL A 442 -0.57 -15.59 6.38
C VAL A 442 -0.93 -17.07 6.28
N SER A 443 -1.96 -17.38 5.49
CA SER A 443 -2.29 -18.73 5.00
C SER A 443 -2.01 -18.84 3.50
N VAL A 444 -1.57 -20.01 3.04
CA VAL A 444 -1.20 -20.26 1.63
C VAL A 444 -1.87 -21.54 1.13
N LYS A 445 -2.41 -21.48 -0.08
CA LYS A 445 -2.87 -22.62 -0.90
C LYS A 445 -1.85 -22.86 -2.02
N LEU A 446 -1.58 -24.13 -2.35
CA LEU A 446 -0.79 -24.52 -3.52
C LEU A 446 -1.70 -25.06 -4.62
N GLU A 447 -1.41 -24.71 -5.87
CA GLU A 447 -2.20 -25.07 -7.06
C GLU A 447 -1.24 -25.40 -8.21
N GLY A 448 -1.49 -26.46 -8.98
CA GLY A 448 -0.63 -26.87 -10.08
C GLY A 448 -1.12 -28.08 -10.86
#